data_AF-R5AUW0-F1
#
_entry.id   AF-R5AUW0-F1
#
_cell.length_a   1.000
_cell.length_b   1.000
_cell.length_c   1.000
_cell.angle_alpha   90.00
_cell.angle_beta   90.00
_cell.angle_gamma   90.00
#
_symmetry.space_group_name_H-M   'P 1'
#
loop_
_entity.id
_entity.type
_entity.pdbx_description
1 polymer ?
#
loop_
_entity_poly.entity_id
_entity_poly.type
_entity_poly.pdbx_seq_one_letter_code
_entity_poly.pdbx_strand_id
1 'polypeptide(L)'
;MGDLVKSGAGGLMGLLHGNNGELTIPKPFEKDIFLFDTYVAGTTHIEGIEELEPHLNTDDRLEFFREPDNQYDKQAIVIKTVDGVKIGYVPRQDNVIFARLMDAGKLLFGKITSKEKKGSWVKIYIKVFLHE
;
A
#
# COMPACT_ATOMS: atom_id res chain seq x y z
N MET A 1 -3.49 31.34 7.03
CA MET A 1 -2.22 32.09 7.10
C MET A 1 -1.35 31.42 8.16
N GLY A 2 -0.31 30.70 7.76
CA GLY A 2 0.75 30.25 8.66
C GLY A 2 2.02 30.98 8.23
N ASP A 3 2.58 31.78 9.13
CA ASP A 3 3.68 32.69 8.87
C ASP A 3 4.93 31.97 8.34
N LEU A 4 5.34 32.32 7.12
CA LEU A 4 6.67 32.02 6.60
C LEU A 4 7.64 33.07 7.17
N VAL A 5 8.16 32.82 8.37
CA VAL A 5 9.25 33.63 8.92
C VAL A 5 10.53 33.34 8.13
N LYS A 6 10.95 34.33 7.33
CA LYS A 6 12.28 34.39 6.73
C LYS A 6 13.34 34.35 7.82
N SER A 7 14.25 33.37 7.77
CA SER A 7 15.47 33.39 8.57
C SER A 7 16.61 32.77 7.77
N GLY A 8 17.49 33.65 7.26
CA GLY A 8 18.92 33.45 7.07
C GLY A 8 19.38 32.33 6.13
N ALA A 9 20.38 32.63 5.30
CA ALA A 9 21.08 31.69 4.42
C ALA A 9 21.76 30.47 5.11
N GLY A 10 21.49 30.22 6.39
CA GLY A 10 21.96 29.06 7.17
C GLY A 10 20.86 28.10 7.64
N GLY A 11 19.57 28.39 7.43
CA GLY A 11 18.47 27.52 7.91
C GLY A 11 18.38 26.17 7.19
N LEU A 12 18.72 26.16 5.89
CA LEU A 12 18.72 24.93 5.09
C LEU A 12 19.94 24.05 5.39
N MET A 13 21.08 24.62 5.78
CA MET A 13 22.34 23.91 5.98
C MET A 13 22.36 23.04 7.25
N GLY A 14 21.50 23.35 8.23
CA GLY A 14 21.34 22.56 9.46
C GLY A 14 20.55 21.26 9.28
N LEU A 15 19.73 21.16 8.22
CA LEU A 15 18.92 19.97 7.91
C LEU A 15 19.69 18.89 7.13
N LEU A 16 20.95 19.15 6.79
CA LEU A 16 21.74 18.39 5.81
C LEU A 16 22.86 17.54 6.43
N HIS A 17 23.01 17.54 7.75
CA HIS A 17 24.04 16.76 8.44
C HIS A 17 23.45 15.45 8.98
N GLY A 18 23.39 14.42 8.12
CA GLY A 18 23.39 13.03 8.58
C GLY A 18 24.79 12.67 9.10
N ASN A 19 24.89 11.84 10.13
CA ASN A 19 26.14 11.47 10.82
C ASN A 19 27.27 10.88 9.93
N ASN A 20 27.02 10.66 8.63
CA ASN A 20 27.95 10.08 7.66
C ASN A 20 28.02 10.84 6.31
N GLY A 21 27.59 12.11 6.23
CA GLY A 21 27.68 12.90 4.99
C GLY A 21 26.63 12.59 3.92
N GLU A 22 25.64 11.75 4.25
CA GLU A 22 24.42 11.62 3.46
C GLU A 22 23.44 12.75 3.81
N LEU A 23 22.97 13.44 2.78
CA LEU A 23 21.92 14.45 2.85
C LEU A 23 20.57 13.78 3.19
N THR A 24 20.32 13.50 4.47
CA THR A 24 18.98 13.08 4.92
C THR A 24 18.11 14.32 5.06
N ILE A 25 17.49 14.77 3.98
CA ILE A 25 16.41 15.75 4.07
C ILE A 25 15.20 14.98 4.61
N PRO A 26 14.79 15.13 5.89
CA PRO A 26 13.54 14.53 6.35
C PRO A 26 12.43 15.12 5.50
N LYS A 27 11.75 14.28 4.71
CA LYS A 27 10.69 14.70 3.80
C LYS A 27 9.55 15.26 4.65
N PRO A 28 9.33 16.58 4.70
CA PRO A 28 8.29 17.12 5.56
C PRO A 28 6.94 16.65 5.01
N PHE A 29 6.03 16.20 5.90
CA PHE A 29 4.63 15.85 5.62
C PHE A 29 4.35 14.47 4.99
N GLU A 30 5.08 13.42 5.39
CA GLU A 30 4.63 12.06 5.06
C GLU A 30 3.25 11.76 5.63
N LYS A 31 2.28 11.45 4.76
CA LYS A 31 0.89 11.16 5.15
C LYS A 31 0.34 9.97 4.39
N ASP A 32 -0.28 9.07 5.15
CA ASP A 32 -1.13 8.01 4.61
C ASP A 32 -2.53 8.58 4.35
N ILE A 33 -2.90 8.75 3.07
CA ILE A 33 -4.20 9.26 2.66
C ILE A 33 -5.12 8.08 2.37
N PHE A 34 -6.22 7.97 3.11
CA PHE A 34 -7.26 6.97 2.85
C PHE A 34 -7.94 7.23 1.50
N LEU A 35 -8.04 6.20 0.67
CA LEU A 35 -8.67 6.28 -0.64
C LEU A 35 -10.00 5.52 -0.70
N PHE A 36 -10.05 4.29 -0.20
CA PHE A 36 -11.19 3.39 -0.48
C PHE A 36 -11.24 2.16 0.44
N ASP A 37 -12.45 1.70 0.75
CA ASP A 37 -12.72 0.41 1.43
C ASP A 37 -13.07 -0.65 0.38
N THR A 38 -12.39 -1.80 0.41
CA THR A 38 -12.67 -2.93 -0.50
C THR A 38 -12.31 -4.28 0.16
N TYR A 39 -12.17 -5.34 -0.63
CA TYR A 39 -11.78 -6.67 -0.21
C TYR A 39 -10.70 -7.25 -1.13
N VAL A 40 -10.00 -8.28 -0.66
CA VAL A 40 -9.06 -9.04 -1.49
C VAL A 40 -9.83 -10.01 -2.37
N ALA A 41 -9.69 -9.88 -3.69
CA ALA A 41 -10.26 -10.81 -4.66
C ALA A 41 -9.31 -11.99 -4.92
N GLY A 42 -9.89 -13.13 -5.32
CA GLY A 42 -9.12 -14.29 -5.74
C GLY A 42 -8.49 -15.11 -4.61
N THR A 43 -8.86 -14.86 -3.34
CA THR A 43 -8.37 -15.63 -2.18
C THR A 43 -8.67 -17.13 -2.30
N THR A 44 -9.71 -17.52 -3.04
CA THR A 44 -10.06 -18.92 -3.34
C THR A 44 -9.03 -19.65 -4.21
N HIS A 45 -8.14 -18.93 -4.89
CA HIS A 45 -7.08 -19.49 -5.74
C HIS A 45 -5.70 -19.45 -5.06
N ILE A 46 -5.65 -19.05 -3.79
CA ILE A 46 -4.41 -19.01 -3.01
C ILE A 46 -4.31 -20.33 -2.25
N GLU A 47 -3.34 -21.15 -2.65
CA GLU A 47 -3.00 -22.39 -1.93
C GLU A 47 -2.54 -22.04 -0.51
N GLY A 48 -3.07 -22.76 0.48
CA GLY A 48 -2.71 -22.53 1.89
C GLY A 48 -3.31 -21.25 2.51
N ILE A 49 -4.30 -20.61 1.89
CA ILE A 49 -4.90 -19.38 2.45
C ILE A 49 -5.47 -19.57 3.86
N GLU A 50 -5.96 -20.77 4.19
CA GLU A 50 -6.44 -21.10 5.53
C GLU A 50 -5.33 -21.16 6.57
N GLU A 51 -4.12 -21.56 6.17
CA GLU A 51 -2.93 -21.62 7.03
C GLU A 51 -2.29 -20.24 7.16
N LEU A 52 -2.45 -19.40 6.14
CA LEU A 52 -2.00 -18.02 6.15
C LEU A 52 -2.91 -17.11 7.00
N GLU A 53 -4.21 -17.39 7.05
CA GLU A 53 -5.21 -16.56 7.74
C GLU A 53 -4.87 -16.22 9.21
N PRO A 54 -4.40 -17.14 10.05
CA PRO A 54 -3.99 -16.82 11.42
C PRO A 54 -2.86 -15.80 11.51
N HIS A 55 -2.05 -15.68 10.46
CA HIS A 55 -0.91 -14.77 10.38
C HIS A 55 -1.29 -13.41 9.78
N LEU A 56 -2.51 -13.27 9.24
CA LEU A 56 -3.05 -12.03 8.70
C LEU A 56 -3.89 -11.33 9.77
N ASN A 57 -3.37 -10.28 10.38
CA ASN A 57 -4.01 -9.53 11.45
C ASN A 57 -4.63 -8.23 10.95
N THR A 58 -5.62 -7.73 11.69
CA THR A 58 -6.14 -6.37 11.46
C THR A 58 -5.01 -5.35 11.59
N ASP A 59 -5.05 -4.32 10.76
CA ASP A 59 -4.04 -3.26 10.57
C ASP A 59 -2.72 -3.71 9.93
N ASP A 60 -2.55 -5.00 9.60
CA ASP A 60 -1.39 -5.46 8.85
C ASP A 60 -1.31 -4.75 7.50
N ARG A 61 -0.10 -4.29 7.18
CA ARG A 61 0.21 -3.63 5.92
C ARG A 61 0.31 -4.67 4.79
N LEU A 62 -0.29 -4.32 3.66
CA LEU A 62 -0.27 -5.10 2.43
C LEU A 62 0.37 -4.29 1.32
N GLU A 63 1.22 -4.94 0.54
CA GLU A 63 1.94 -4.33 -0.56
C GLU A 63 1.23 -4.61 -1.89
N PHE A 64 1.12 -3.57 -2.72
CA PHE A 64 0.46 -3.63 -4.01
C PHE A 64 1.49 -3.60 -5.12
N PHE A 65 1.38 -4.52 -6.08
CA PHE A 65 2.26 -4.56 -7.25
C PHE A 65 1.42 -4.60 -8.53
N ARG A 66 1.83 -3.81 -9.53
CA ARG A 66 1.19 -3.82 -10.85
C ARG A 66 1.60 -5.06 -11.63
N GLU A 67 0.63 -5.70 -12.29
CA GLU A 67 0.85 -6.74 -13.30
C GLU A 67 0.25 -6.28 -14.65
N PRO A 68 0.86 -5.33 -15.37
CA PRO A 68 0.30 -4.80 -16.62
C PRO A 68 0.21 -5.83 -17.74
N ASP A 69 1.08 -6.86 -17.70
CA ASP A 69 1.13 -7.96 -18.67
C ASP A 69 0.24 -9.15 -18.27
N ASN A 70 -0.62 -8.98 -17.26
CA ASN A 70 -1.56 -10.02 -16.86
C ASN A 70 -2.55 -10.31 -18.00
N GLN A 71 -2.59 -11.57 -18.44
CA GLN A 71 -3.38 -12.01 -19.61
C GLN A 71 -4.90 -11.81 -19.47
N TYR A 72 -5.40 -11.72 -18.24
CA TYR A 72 -6.84 -11.61 -17.96
C TYR A 72 -7.27 -10.16 -17.70
N ASP A 73 -6.39 -9.35 -17.12
CA ASP A 73 -6.68 -7.97 -16.72
C ASP A 73 -5.42 -7.08 -16.70
N LYS A 74 -5.31 -6.16 -17.66
CA LYS A 74 -4.19 -5.20 -17.76
C LYS A 74 -4.10 -4.24 -16.56
N GLN A 75 -5.16 -4.13 -15.77
CA GLN A 75 -5.23 -3.30 -14.56
C GLN A 75 -5.00 -4.12 -13.28
N ALA A 76 -4.57 -5.38 -13.40
CA ALA A 76 -4.32 -6.25 -12.26
C ALA A 76 -3.31 -5.64 -11.27
N ILE A 77 -3.70 -5.61 -10.01
CA ILE A 77 -2.86 -5.22 -8.89
C ILE A 77 -2.82 -6.42 -7.95
N VAL A 78 -1.68 -7.10 -7.89
CA VAL A 78 -1.47 -8.20 -6.96
C VAL A 78 -1.22 -7.65 -5.57
N ILE A 79 -1.83 -8.29 -4.57
CA ILE A 79 -1.69 -7.95 -3.16
C ILE A 79 -0.83 -9.00 -2.49
N LYS A 80 0.21 -8.54 -1.79
CA LYS A 80 1.13 -9.39 -1.02
C LYS A 80 1.25 -8.91 0.42
N THR A 81 1.63 -9.80 1.32
CA THR A 81 2.11 -9.42 2.65
C THR A 81 3.48 -8.75 2.54
N VAL A 82 3.93 -8.11 3.63
CA VAL A 82 5.30 -7.55 3.73
C VAL A 82 6.40 -8.61 3.55
N ASP A 83 6.09 -9.87 3.84
CA ASP A 83 7.00 -11.01 3.61
C ASP A 83 6.98 -11.51 2.16
N GLY A 84 6.25 -10.83 1.27
CA GLY A 84 6.14 -11.15 -0.15
C GLY A 84 5.16 -12.27 -0.49
N VAL A 85 4.37 -12.75 0.49
CA VAL A 85 3.38 -13.82 0.27
C VAL A 85 2.16 -13.26 -0.45
N LYS A 86 1.82 -13.82 -1.61
CA LYS A 86 0.64 -13.42 -2.39
C LYS A 86 -0.65 -13.84 -1.68
N ILE A 87 -1.56 -12.90 -1.47
CA ILE A 87 -2.86 -13.16 -0.83
C ILE A 87 -4.06 -12.93 -1.76
N GLY A 88 -3.83 -12.34 -2.94
CA GLY A 88 -4.86 -12.16 -3.95
C GLY A 88 -4.62 -10.92 -4.80
N TYR A 89 -5.71 -10.27 -5.19
CA TYR A 89 -5.72 -9.10 -6.07
C TYR A 89 -6.68 -8.02 -5.56
N VAL A 90 -6.46 -6.78 -5.97
CA VAL A 90 -7.51 -5.75 -5.90
C VAL A 90 -8.64 -6.16 -6.85
N PRO A 91 -9.92 -6.07 -6.44
CA PRO A 91 -11.04 -6.48 -7.28
C PRO A 91 -11.05 -5.73 -8.62
N ARG A 92 -11.32 -6.47 -9.71
CA ARG A 92 -11.32 -5.93 -11.07
C ARG A 92 -12.25 -4.72 -11.26
N GLN A 93 -13.36 -4.69 -10.53
CA GLN A 93 -14.31 -3.56 -10.57
C GLN A 93 -13.74 -2.27 -9.95
N ASP A 94 -12.76 -2.38 -9.04
CA ASP A 94 -12.22 -1.26 -8.26
C ASP A 94 -10.81 -0.84 -8.73
N ASN A 95 -10.09 -1.71 -9.44
CA ASN A 95 -8.66 -1.55 -9.70
C ASN A 95 -8.28 -0.45 -10.70
N VAL A 96 -9.22 0.03 -11.53
CA VAL A 96 -8.96 0.99 -12.62
C VAL A 96 -8.25 2.25 -12.13
N ILE A 97 -8.76 2.85 -11.05
CA ILE A 97 -8.24 4.11 -10.51
C ILE A 97 -6.88 3.88 -9.86
N PHE A 98 -6.77 2.82 -9.06
CA PHE A 98 -5.51 2.48 -8.38
C PHE A 98 -4.40 2.14 -9.36
N ALA A 99 -4.72 1.42 -10.45
CA ALA A 99 -3.78 1.08 -11.50
C ALA A 99 -3.20 2.36 -12.13
N ARG A 100 -4.06 3.31 -12.50
CA ARG A 100 -3.62 4.61 -13.06
C ARG A 100 -2.76 5.41 -12.10
N LEU A 101 -3.09 5.42 -10.80
CA LEU A 101 -2.29 6.10 -9.79
C LEU A 101 -0.90 5.46 -9.68
N MET A 102 -0.82 4.14 -9.60
CA MET A 102 0.45 3.41 -9.53
C MET A 102 1.27 3.57 -10.82
N ASP A 103 0.62 3.53 -12.00
CA ASP A 103 1.26 3.76 -13.30
C ASP A 103 1.81 5.20 -13.40
N ALA A 104 1.23 6.16 -12.66
CA ALA A 104 1.73 7.53 -12.50
C ALA A 104 2.80 7.68 -11.39
N GLY A 105 3.28 6.58 -10.81
CA GLY A 105 4.34 6.57 -9.80
C GLY A 105 3.85 6.82 -8.36
N LYS A 106 2.54 6.69 -8.10
CA LYS A 106 1.99 6.83 -6.75
C LYS A 106 2.12 5.53 -5.96
N LEU A 107 2.60 5.63 -4.72
CA LEU A 107 2.80 4.47 -3.85
C LEU A 107 1.51 4.15 -3.11
N LEU A 108 0.82 3.10 -3.53
CA LEU A 108 -0.39 2.61 -2.87
C LEU A 108 -0.09 1.40 -2.00
N PHE A 109 -0.84 1.24 -0.91
CA PHE A 109 -0.77 0.06 -0.05
C PHE A 109 -2.15 -0.22 0.58
N GLY A 110 -2.30 -1.43 1.13
CA GLY A 110 -3.50 -1.85 1.85
C GLY A 110 -3.26 -1.98 3.35
N LYS A 111 -4.32 -1.86 4.16
CA LYS A 111 -4.36 -2.36 5.54
C LYS A 111 -5.55 -3.27 5.73
N ILE A 112 -5.37 -4.41 6.38
CA ILE A 112 -6.47 -5.33 6.69
C ILE A 112 -7.40 -4.68 7.71
N THR A 113 -8.71 -4.67 7.43
CA THR A 113 -9.70 -4.18 8.39
C THR A 113 -10.39 -5.30 9.13
N SER A 114 -10.77 -6.36 8.42
CA SER A 114 -11.39 -7.54 9.00
C SER A 114 -11.22 -8.75 8.09
N LYS A 115 -11.47 -9.93 8.66
CA LYS A 115 -11.41 -11.22 7.96
C LYS A 115 -12.58 -12.10 8.39
N GLU A 116 -13.15 -12.82 7.43
CA GLU A 116 -14.21 -13.79 7.65
C GLU A 116 -13.81 -15.13 7.02
N LYS A 117 -13.69 -16.18 7.83
CA LYS A 117 -13.50 -17.53 7.33
C LYS A 117 -14.81 -18.06 6.73
N LYS A 118 -14.77 -18.57 5.50
CA LYS A 118 -15.91 -19.11 4.75
C LYS A 118 -15.59 -20.52 4.25
N GLY A 119 -15.58 -21.48 5.17
CA GLY A 119 -15.20 -22.86 4.84
C GLY A 119 -13.74 -22.90 4.38
N SER A 120 -13.53 -23.30 3.12
CA SER A 120 -12.20 -23.50 2.51
C SER A 120 -11.54 -22.22 1.97
N TRP A 121 -12.13 -21.04 2.20
CA TRP A 121 -11.53 -19.77 1.79
C TRP A 121 -11.79 -18.67 2.81
N VAL A 122 -11.08 -17.56 2.65
CA VAL A 122 -11.10 -16.44 3.59
C VAL A 122 -11.45 -15.16 2.84
N LYS A 123 -12.46 -14.45 3.33
CA LYS A 123 -12.80 -13.11 2.85
C LYS A 123 -12.02 -12.11 3.68
N ILE A 124 -11.16 -11.33 3.03
CA ILE A 124 -10.31 -10.33 3.68
C ILE A 124 -10.77 -8.95 3.22
N TYR A 125 -11.18 -8.10 4.15
CA TYR A 125 -11.51 -6.71 3.88
C TYR A 125 -10.29 -5.84 4.14
N ILE A 126 -10.10 -4.83 3.29
CA ILE A 126 -8.94 -3.95 3.33
C ILE A 126 -9.34 -2.51 3.09
N LYS A 127 -8.52 -1.60 3.59
CA LYS A 127 -8.51 -0.19 3.22
C LYS A 127 -7.31 0.11 2.34
N VAL A 128 -7.52 0.86 1.26
CA VAL A 128 -6.46 1.31 0.35
C VAL A 128 -6.03 2.71 0.74
N PHE A 129 -4.72 2.93 0.77
CA PHE A 129 -4.10 4.20 1.10
C PHE A 129 -3.07 4.60 0.06
N LEU A 130 -2.88 5.91 -0.11
CA LEU A 130 -1.77 6.53 -0.80
C LEU A 130 -0.73 6.99 0.22
N HIS A 131 0.53 6.66 0.00
CA HIS A 131 1.65 7.19 0.76
C HIS A 131 2.28 8.35 -0.03
N GLU A 132 2.34 9.55 0.58
CA GLU A 132 2.87 10.79 -0.01
C GLU A 132 4.02 11.35 0.82
#